data_AF-A0A956FN92-F1
#
_entry.id   AF-A0A956FN92-F1
#
_cell.length_a   1.000
_cell.length_b   1.000
_cell.length_c   1.000
_cell.angle_alpha   90.00
_cell.angle_beta   90.00
_cell.angle_gamma   90.00
#
_symmetry.space_group_name_H-M   'P 1'
#
loop_
_entity.id
_entity.type
_entity.pdbx_description
1 polymer ?
#
loop_
_entity_poly.entity_id
_entity_poly.type
_entity_poly.pdbx_seq_one_letter_code
_entity_poly.pdbx_strand_id
1 'polypeptide(L)'
;MAEPTREALEEHLYSLELRPAQLRRDPYGDEWLGQEWRALVATHPEFVAVVRRFVEEELELYDSVRGQADAFFTARVIEATSPEEIAGAGLAPRYRSWVLACAYAMAFGVAVMIAAPWLKGQGYASWSAVVHDLVSHELGEARGDVPWFALALAAAVIAVVAVATRRGRDESSATR
;
A
#
# COMPACT_ATOMS: atom_id res chain seq x y z
N MET A 1 3.40 -29.94 -38.95
CA MET A 1 2.74 -30.05 -37.64
C MET A 1 3.80 -30.54 -36.68
N ALA A 2 4.13 -29.75 -35.65
CA ALA A 2 5.12 -30.18 -34.65
C ALA A 2 4.62 -31.45 -33.97
N GLU A 3 5.50 -32.43 -33.76
CA GLU A 3 5.16 -33.59 -32.94
C GLU A 3 4.80 -33.10 -31.54
N PRO A 4 3.61 -33.44 -31.01
CA PRO A 4 3.23 -33.07 -29.67
C PRO A 4 4.22 -33.71 -28.69
N THR A 5 5.01 -32.88 -28.03
CA THR A 5 6.05 -33.32 -27.09
C THR A 5 5.45 -33.60 -25.72
N ARG A 6 6.16 -34.40 -24.94
CA ARG A 6 5.87 -34.60 -23.52
C ARG A 6 5.67 -33.28 -22.76
N GLU A 7 6.53 -32.30 -23.07
CA GLU A 7 6.51 -30.97 -22.45
C GLU A 7 5.20 -30.25 -22.72
N ALA A 8 4.66 -30.35 -23.94
CA ALA A 8 3.37 -29.75 -24.28
C ALA A 8 2.21 -30.39 -23.52
N LEU A 9 2.27 -31.71 -23.27
CA LEU A 9 1.29 -32.39 -22.42
C LEU A 9 1.41 -31.93 -20.97
N GLU A 10 2.63 -31.84 -20.42
CA GLU A 10 2.85 -31.37 -19.05
C GLU A 10 2.36 -29.93 -18.87
N GLU A 11 2.69 -29.03 -19.81
CA GLU A 11 2.20 -27.65 -19.82
C GLU A 11 0.67 -27.58 -19.87
N HIS A 12 0.03 -28.43 -20.71
CA HIS A 12 -1.42 -28.51 -20.75
C HIS A 12 -2.02 -28.99 -19.43
N LEU A 13 -1.45 -30.03 -18.81
CA LEU A 13 -1.94 -30.55 -17.53
C LEU A 13 -1.88 -29.48 -16.42
N TYR A 14 -0.78 -28.71 -16.36
CA TYR A 14 -0.64 -27.62 -15.38
C TYR A 14 -1.54 -26.41 -15.65
N SER A 15 -2.09 -26.26 -16.86
CA SER A 15 -3.05 -25.20 -17.15
C SER A 15 -4.50 -25.56 -16.79
N LEU A 16 -4.77 -26.82 -16.45
CA LEU A 16 -6.11 -27.29 -16.10
C LEU A 16 -6.44 -26.98 -14.63
N GLU A 17 -7.55 -26.28 -14.41
CA GLU A 17 -8.10 -26.05 -13.07
C GLU A 17 -9.01 -27.23 -12.65
N LEU A 18 -8.42 -28.26 -12.05
CA LEU A 18 -9.13 -29.47 -11.66
C LEU A 18 -9.41 -29.51 -10.15
N ARG A 19 -10.63 -29.98 -9.80
CA ARG A 19 -11.00 -30.20 -8.40
C ARG A 19 -10.49 -31.56 -7.91
N PRO A 20 -10.10 -31.70 -6.62
CA PRO A 20 -9.62 -32.97 -6.07
C PRO A 20 -10.63 -34.11 -6.21
N ALA A 21 -11.92 -33.80 -6.05
CA ALA A 21 -12.99 -34.79 -6.19
C ALA A 21 -13.09 -35.34 -7.62
N GLN A 22 -12.75 -34.53 -8.63
CA GLN A 22 -12.75 -34.93 -10.02
C GLN A 22 -11.58 -35.85 -10.32
N LEU A 23 -10.38 -35.50 -9.85
CA LEU A 23 -9.17 -36.34 -9.96
C LEU A 23 -9.32 -37.70 -9.26
N ARG A 24 -9.98 -37.75 -8.09
CA ARG A 24 -10.25 -39.02 -7.39
C ARG A 24 -11.28 -39.90 -8.11
N ARG A 25 -12.26 -39.28 -8.77
CA ARG A 25 -13.31 -40.00 -9.50
C ARG A 25 -12.80 -40.54 -10.84
N ASP A 26 -11.95 -39.77 -11.50
CA ASP A 26 -11.41 -40.05 -12.82
C ASP A 26 -9.89 -39.81 -12.82
N PRO A 27 -9.08 -40.76 -12.34
CA PRO A 27 -7.63 -40.60 -12.28
C PRO A 27 -6.94 -40.76 -13.64
N TYR A 28 -7.66 -41.22 -14.67
CA TYR A 28 -7.11 -41.44 -16.01
C TYR A 28 -7.41 -40.28 -16.98
N GLY A 29 -8.35 -39.41 -16.61
CA GLY A 29 -8.71 -38.24 -17.40
C GLY A 29 -9.68 -38.51 -18.52
N ASP A 30 -10.51 -39.54 -18.40
CA ASP A 30 -11.50 -39.87 -19.42
C ASP A 30 -12.50 -38.73 -19.68
N GLU A 31 -12.86 -37.97 -18.65
CA GLU A 31 -13.82 -36.86 -18.72
C GLU A 31 -13.15 -35.50 -18.84
N TRP A 32 -11.99 -35.31 -18.19
CA TRP A 32 -11.36 -34.00 -18.07
C TRP A 32 -10.19 -33.76 -19.01
N LEU A 33 -9.58 -34.83 -19.54
CA LEU A 33 -8.56 -34.71 -20.55
C LEU A 33 -9.22 -34.60 -21.92
N GLY A 34 -8.90 -33.52 -22.65
CA GLY A 34 -9.42 -33.27 -23.98
C GLY A 34 -9.22 -34.47 -24.91
N GLN A 35 -10.14 -34.69 -25.86
CA GLN A 35 -10.11 -35.85 -26.75
C GLN A 35 -8.77 -36.00 -27.51
N GLU A 36 -8.18 -34.88 -27.94
CA GLU A 36 -6.89 -34.85 -28.64
C GLU A 36 -5.76 -35.41 -27.76
N TRP A 37 -5.69 -34.97 -26.51
CA TRP A 37 -4.70 -35.42 -25.54
C TRP A 37 -4.92 -36.88 -25.11
N ARG A 38 -6.18 -37.33 -24.98
CA ARG A 38 -6.48 -38.73 -24.73
C ARG A 38 -6.01 -39.65 -25.85
N ALA A 39 -6.23 -39.26 -27.10
CA ALA A 39 -5.74 -40.02 -28.25
C ALA A 39 -4.20 -40.11 -28.25
N LEU A 40 -3.54 -39.02 -27.85
CA LEU A 40 -2.10 -38.91 -27.70
C LEU A 40 -1.55 -39.86 -26.64
N VAL A 41 -2.16 -39.86 -25.44
CA VAL A 41 -1.82 -40.74 -24.32
C VAL A 41 -2.07 -42.21 -24.66
N ALA A 42 -3.15 -42.51 -25.39
CA ALA A 42 -3.43 -43.86 -25.86
C ALA A 42 -2.40 -44.39 -26.88
N THR A 43 -1.80 -43.48 -27.65
CA THR A 43 -0.78 -43.81 -28.66
C THR A 43 0.63 -43.94 -28.05
N HIS A 44 0.89 -43.23 -26.95
CA HIS A 44 2.21 -43.11 -26.33
C HIS A 44 2.15 -43.52 -24.84
N PRO A 45 2.48 -44.78 -24.50
CA PRO A 45 2.39 -45.31 -23.14
C PRO A 45 3.20 -44.52 -22.11
N GLU A 46 4.28 -43.86 -22.52
CA GLU A 46 5.10 -42.99 -21.69
C GLU A 46 4.34 -41.78 -21.13
N PHE A 47 3.30 -41.31 -21.83
CA PHE A 47 2.47 -40.19 -21.39
C PHE A 47 1.46 -40.60 -20.33
N VAL A 48 1.13 -41.89 -20.23
CA VAL A 48 0.29 -42.43 -19.15
C VAL A 48 0.99 -42.19 -17.80
N ALA A 49 2.31 -42.37 -17.74
CA ALA A 49 3.08 -42.13 -16.52
C ALA A 49 3.08 -40.66 -16.13
N VAL A 50 3.07 -39.75 -17.11
CA VAL A 50 3.01 -38.29 -16.89
C VAL A 50 1.67 -37.89 -16.30
N VAL A 51 0.57 -38.35 -16.89
CA VAL A 51 -0.80 -38.09 -16.39
C VAL A 51 -0.96 -38.63 -14.98
N ARG A 52 -0.50 -39.86 -14.72
CA ARG A 52 -0.58 -40.46 -13.39
C ARG A 52 0.21 -39.66 -12.35
N ARG A 53 1.44 -39.26 -12.70
CA ARG A 53 2.28 -38.46 -11.80
C ARG A 53 1.61 -37.12 -11.47
N PHE A 54 1.06 -36.43 -12.47
CA PHE A 54 0.32 -35.19 -12.26
C PHE A 54 -0.86 -35.37 -11.29
N VAL A 55 -1.65 -36.43 -11.47
CA VAL A 55 -2.80 -36.73 -10.58
C VAL A 55 -2.34 -37.02 -9.14
N GLU A 56 -1.25 -37.78 -8.99
CA GLU A 56 -0.65 -38.08 -7.67
C GLU A 56 -0.15 -36.80 -6.99
N GLU A 57 0.61 -35.96 -7.70
CA GLU A 57 1.17 -34.69 -7.20
C GLU A 57 0.07 -33.69 -6.82
N GLU A 58 -0.98 -33.54 -7.64
CA GLU A 58 -2.11 -32.68 -7.32
C GLU A 58 -2.85 -33.15 -6.07
N LEU A 59 -3.17 -34.44 -5.98
CA LEU A 59 -3.86 -34.98 -4.80
C LEU A 59 -3.01 -34.84 -3.52
N GLU A 60 -1.70 -35.07 -3.62
CA GLU A 60 -0.76 -34.84 -2.52
C GLU A 60 -0.76 -33.37 -2.10
N LEU A 61 -0.72 -32.43 -3.06
CA LEU A 61 -0.77 -31.00 -2.77
C LEU A 61 -2.06 -30.63 -2.02
N TYR A 62 -3.21 -31.11 -2.48
CA TYR A 62 -4.49 -30.84 -1.81
C TYR A 62 -4.61 -31.46 -0.43
N ASP A 63 -4.09 -32.67 -0.23
CA ASP A 63 -4.11 -33.34 1.07
C ASP A 63 -3.09 -32.71 2.03
N SER A 64 -1.97 -32.17 1.52
CA SER A 64 -1.00 -31.40 2.31
C SER A 64 -1.58 -30.08 2.84
N VAL A 65 -2.41 -29.39 2.06
CA VAL A 65 -3.08 -28.13 2.47
C VAL A 65 -4.15 -28.38 3.54
N ARG A 66 -4.75 -29.57 3.58
CA ARG A 66 -5.64 -29.99 4.69
C ARG A 66 -4.88 -30.37 5.95
N GLY A 67 -3.55 -30.45 5.87
CA GLY A 67 -2.66 -30.57 7.02
C GLY A 67 -2.74 -29.32 7.89
N GLN A 68 -3.69 -29.33 8.82
CA GLN A 68 -3.76 -28.50 10.01
C GLN A 68 -3.62 -27.00 9.73
N ALA A 69 -4.77 -26.30 9.66
CA ALA A 69 -4.79 -24.84 9.74
C ALA A 69 -4.03 -24.42 11.00
N ASP A 70 -2.77 -24.03 10.82
CA ASP A 70 -1.94 -23.60 11.92
C ASP A 70 -2.54 -22.28 12.41
N ALA A 71 -3.04 -22.30 13.64
CA ALA A 71 -3.62 -21.13 14.29
C ALA A 71 -2.62 -19.96 14.34
N PHE A 72 -1.32 -20.26 14.23
CA PHE A 72 -0.25 -19.28 14.18
C PHE A 72 0.21 -18.95 12.76
N PHE A 73 -0.35 -19.53 11.70
CA PHE A 73 0.01 -19.20 10.32
C PHE A 73 -0.21 -17.72 10.03
N THR A 74 -1.38 -17.21 10.40
CA THR A 74 -1.69 -15.78 10.26
C THR A 74 -0.74 -14.91 11.08
N ALA A 75 -0.38 -15.33 12.30
CA ALA A 75 0.59 -14.60 13.13
C ALA A 75 1.99 -14.58 12.49
N ARG A 76 2.47 -15.73 11.99
CA ARG A 76 3.77 -15.86 11.31
C ARG A 76 3.81 -15.11 9.98
N VAL A 77 2.71 -15.10 9.22
CA VAL A 77 2.60 -14.31 7.99
C VAL A 77 2.58 -12.82 8.32
N ILE A 78 1.87 -12.38 9.35
CA ILE A 78 1.88 -10.97 9.79
C ILE A 78 3.27 -10.57 10.29
N GLU A 79 3.98 -11.46 10.96
CA GLU A 79 5.35 -11.21 11.42
C GLU A 79 6.33 -11.16 10.23
N ALA A 80 6.24 -12.09 9.29
CA ALA A 80 7.11 -12.16 8.11
C ALA A 80 6.77 -11.12 7.03
N THR A 81 5.51 -10.70 6.96
CA THR A 81 5.01 -9.65 6.05
C THR A 81 4.83 -8.33 6.78
N SER A 82 5.32 -8.24 8.03
CA SER A 82 5.44 -6.95 8.70
C SER A 82 6.25 -6.09 7.73
N PRO A 83 5.68 -4.98 7.24
CA PRO A 83 6.26 -4.29 6.11
C PRO A 83 7.68 -3.91 6.51
N GLU A 84 8.66 -4.52 5.84
CA GLU A 84 10.04 -4.04 5.87
C GLU A 84 9.93 -2.55 5.70
N GLU A 85 10.41 -1.84 6.73
CA GLU A 85 10.26 -0.41 6.90
C GLU A 85 10.44 0.26 5.54
N ILE A 86 9.34 0.77 4.98
CA ILE A 86 9.35 1.50 3.71
C ILE A 86 10.53 2.46 3.78
N ALA A 87 11.55 2.21 2.94
CA ALA A 87 12.80 2.94 2.94
C ALA A 87 12.47 4.44 2.86
N GLY A 88 12.64 5.15 3.99
CA GLY A 88 12.11 6.50 4.22
C GLY A 88 11.47 6.70 5.60
N ALA A 89 11.15 5.61 6.31
CA ALA A 89 10.46 5.64 7.59
C ALA A 89 11.38 5.73 8.83
N GLY A 90 12.69 6.00 8.69
CA GLY A 90 13.61 6.15 9.83
C GLY A 90 13.31 7.30 10.80
N LEU A 91 12.24 8.07 10.56
CA LEU A 91 11.77 9.12 11.46
C LEU A 91 10.88 8.51 12.56
N ALA A 92 11.26 8.74 13.82
CA ALA A 92 10.48 8.29 14.98
C ALA A 92 9.02 8.78 14.90
N PRO A 93 8.03 8.03 15.43
CA PRO A 93 6.59 8.31 15.24
C PRO A 93 6.16 9.75 15.56
N ARG A 94 6.81 10.38 16.54
CA ARG A 94 6.58 11.79 16.91
C ARG A 94 6.95 12.77 15.81
N TYR A 95 8.05 12.52 15.08
CA TYR A 95 8.46 13.38 13.97
C TYR A 95 7.49 13.26 12.80
N ARG A 96 6.95 12.05 12.54
CA ARG A 96 5.96 11.85 11.48
C ARG A 96 4.69 12.63 11.76
N SER A 97 4.17 12.58 12.99
CA SER A 97 2.97 13.36 13.36
C SER A 97 3.20 14.86 13.21
N TRP A 98 4.41 15.36 13.53
CA TRP A 98 4.76 16.78 13.36
C TRP A 98 4.86 17.19 11.89
N VAL A 99 5.53 16.40 11.05
CA VAL A 99 5.61 16.68 9.60
C VAL A 99 4.22 16.67 8.97
N LEU A 100 3.38 15.71 9.34
CA LEU A 100 2.02 15.62 8.86
C LEU A 100 1.21 16.85 9.31
N ALA A 101 1.30 17.24 10.58
CA ALA A 101 0.61 18.41 11.11
C ALA A 101 1.04 19.70 10.40
N CYS A 102 2.32 19.89 10.13
CA CYS A 102 2.82 21.03 9.35
C CYS A 102 2.30 21.02 7.91
N ALA A 103 2.30 19.86 7.26
CA ALA A 103 1.75 19.71 5.91
C ALA A 103 0.25 20.04 5.87
N TYR A 104 -0.52 19.56 6.84
CA TYR A 104 -1.95 19.86 6.95
C TYR A 104 -2.21 21.34 7.25
N ALA A 105 -1.44 21.96 8.14
CA ALA A 105 -1.56 23.39 8.43
C ALA A 105 -1.28 24.24 7.18
N MET A 106 -0.25 23.88 6.41
CA MET A 106 0.08 24.54 5.14
C MET A 106 -1.02 24.35 4.10
N ALA A 107 -1.50 23.11 3.92
CA ALA A 107 -2.58 22.80 2.98
C ALA A 107 -3.88 23.55 3.34
N PHE A 108 -4.20 23.63 4.63
CA PHE A 108 -5.36 24.39 5.11
C PHE A 108 -5.19 25.88 4.83
N GLY A 109 -4.01 26.46 5.07
CA GLY A 109 -3.71 27.85 4.72
C GLY A 109 -3.90 28.14 3.24
N VAL A 110 -3.39 27.26 2.36
CA VAL A 110 -3.57 27.38 0.90
C VAL A 110 -5.04 27.24 0.51
N ALA A 111 -5.78 26.31 1.12
CA ALA A 111 -7.21 26.12 0.85
C ALA A 111 -8.03 27.35 1.24
N VAL A 112 -7.77 27.93 2.41
CA VAL A 112 -8.40 29.18 2.86
C VAL A 112 -8.04 30.33 1.94
N MET A 113 -6.79 30.42 1.49
CA MET A 113 -6.39 31.42 0.49
C MET A 113 -7.22 31.27 -0.79
N ILE A 114 -7.29 30.06 -1.37
CA ILE A 114 -8.06 29.80 -2.60
C ILE A 114 -9.55 30.11 -2.42
N ALA A 115 -10.11 29.79 -1.26
CA ALA A 115 -11.54 29.95 -0.98
C ALA A 115 -11.93 31.40 -0.59
N ALA A 116 -11.01 32.19 -0.04
CA ALA A 116 -11.29 33.53 0.48
C ALA A 116 -11.93 34.50 -0.54
N PRO A 117 -11.49 34.57 -1.81
CA PRO A 117 -12.11 35.43 -2.82
C PRO A 117 -13.57 35.08 -3.12
N TRP A 118 -13.92 33.79 -3.02
CA TRP A 118 -15.29 33.32 -3.29
C TRP A 118 -16.23 33.59 -2.12
N LEU A 119 -15.72 33.54 -0.89
CA LEU A 119 -16.51 33.78 0.32
C LEU A 119 -16.83 35.27 0.56
N LYS A 120 -15.94 36.19 0.16
CA LYS A 120 -16.13 37.63 0.39
C LYS A 120 -16.92 38.35 -0.72
N GLY A 121 -17.27 37.67 -1.81
CA GLY A 121 -18.13 38.21 -2.88
C GLY A 121 -17.60 39.48 -3.58
N GLN A 122 -16.32 39.82 -3.40
CA GLN A 122 -15.71 41.03 -3.96
C GLN A 122 -14.57 40.66 -4.90
N GLY A 123 -14.58 41.29 -6.08
CA GLY A 123 -13.56 41.15 -7.11
C GLY A 123 -12.23 41.75 -6.67
N TYR A 124 -11.43 40.98 -5.93
CA TYR A 124 -10.06 41.34 -5.66
C TYR A 124 -9.23 41.24 -6.95
N ALA A 125 -8.65 42.36 -7.38
CA ALA A 125 -7.88 42.44 -8.63
C ALA A 125 -6.53 41.68 -8.56
N SER A 126 -6.02 41.36 -7.37
CA SER A 126 -4.79 40.57 -7.19
C SER A 126 -4.71 39.88 -5.83
N TRP A 127 -3.96 38.78 -5.77
CA TRP A 127 -3.71 38.00 -4.55
C TRP A 127 -3.02 38.78 -3.44
N SER A 128 -2.15 39.74 -3.79
CA SER A 128 -1.50 40.61 -2.83
C SER A 128 -2.47 41.54 -2.11
N ALA A 129 -3.58 41.93 -2.76
CA ALA A 129 -4.62 42.74 -2.13
C ALA A 129 -5.41 41.93 -1.09
N VAL A 130 -5.66 40.64 -1.32
CA VAL A 130 -6.32 39.75 -0.35
C VAL A 130 -5.44 39.54 0.88
N VAL A 131 -4.14 39.27 0.68
CA VAL A 131 -3.19 39.08 1.79
C VAL A 131 -2.99 40.39 2.54
N HIS A 132 -2.83 41.51 1.83
CA HIS A 132 -2.69 42.82 2.46
C HIS A 132 -3.96 43.20 3.23
N ASP A 133 -5.16 42.95 2.69
CA ASP A 133 -6.44 43.16 3.38
C ASP A 133 -6.55 42.29 4.64
N LEU A 134 -6.22 41.00 4.55
CA LEU A 134 -6.24 40.09 5.69
C LEU A 134 -5.28 40.56 6.79
N VAL A 135 -4.06 40.95 6.41
CA VAL A 135 -3.01 41.41 7.33
C VAL A 135 -3.33 42.79 7.89
N SER A 136 -3.85 43.72 7.08
CA SER A 136 -4.16 45.09 7.48
C SER A 136 -5.45 45.19 8.30
N HIS A 137 -6.44 44.35 8.03
CA HIS A 137 -7.70 44.33 8.78
C HIS A 137 -7.51 43.66 10.15
N GLU A 138 -6.65 42.64 10.25
CA GLU A 138 -6.31 42.01 11.54
C GLU A 138 -5.31 42.82 12.39
N LEU A 139 -4.41 43.61 11.79
CA LEU A 139 -3.45 44.44 12.52
C LEU A 139 -3.94 45.87 12.79
N GLY A 140 -4.92 46.36 12.02
CA GLY A 140 -5.40 47.76 12.07
C GLY A 140 -6.50 48.04 13.09
N GLU A 141 -7.26 47.04 13.52
CA GLU A 141 -8.38 47.19 14.47
C GLU A 141 -8.04 46.69 15.89
N ALA A 142 -6.76 46.64 16.26
CA ALA A 142 -6.33 46.32 17.61
C ALA A 142 -6.48 47.51 18.58
N ARG A 143 -7.73 47.87 18.89
CA ARG A 143 -8.10 48.48 20.18
C ARG A 143 -9.21 47.63 20.81
N GLY A 144 -8.87 46.43 21.26
CA GLY A 144 -9.79 45.61 22.04
C GLY A 144 -9.31 44.19 22.26
N ASP A 145 -9.35 43.36 21.22
CA ASP A 145 -9.12 41.93 21.34
C ASP A 145 -8.20 41.45 20.21
N VAL A 146 -7.00 40.97 20.58
CA VAL A 146 -6.13 40.29 19.63
C VAL A 146 -6.86 39.03 19.17
N PRO A 147 -7.11 38.81 17.86
CA PRO A 147 -7.76 37.59 17.42
C PRO A 147 -6.88 36.42 17.83
N TRP A 148 -7.45 35.54 18.65
CA TRP A 148 -6.74 34.40 19.25
C TRP A 148 -6.05 33.54 18.20
N PHE A 149 -6.49 33.57 16.93
CA PHE A 149 -5.84 32.94 15.80
C PHE A 149 -4.49 33.55 15.44
N ALA A 150 -4.34 34.88 15.44
CA ALA A 150 -3.04 35.53 15.20
C ALA A 150 -2.07 35.22 16.34
N LEU A 151 -2.57 35.18 17.59
CA LEU A 151 -1.80 34.71 18.75
C LEU A 151 -1.43 33.23 18.64
N ALA A 152 -2.35 32.37 18.18
CA ALA A 152 -2.11 30.95 18.01
C ALA A 152 -1.09 30.68 16.89
N LEU A 153 -1.17 31.43 15.79
CA LEU A 153 -0.22 31.35 14.69
C LEU A 153 1.17 31.85 15.13
N ALA A 154 1.22 33.01 15.80
CA ALA A 154 2.47 33.55 16.34
C ALA A 154 3.08 32.61 17.39
N ALA A 155 2.27 32.04 18.28
CA ALA A 155 2.72 31.05 19.27
C ALA A 155 3.23 29.77 18.60
N ALA A 156 2.56 29.29 17.54
CA ALA A 156 3.01 28.13 16.78
C ALA A 156 4.35 28.39 16.08
N VAL A 157 4.52 29.57 15.46
CA VAL A 157 5.77 29.97 14.82
C VAL A 157 6.89 30.12 15.86
N ILE A 158 6.62 30.78 17.00
CA ILE A 158 7.59 30.94 18.09
C ILE A 158 7.99 29.58 18.68
N ALA A 159 7.04 28.66 18.87
CA ALA A 159 7.32 27.31 19.35
C ALA A 159 8.22 26.54 18.36
N VAL A 160 7.95 26.65 17.06
CA VAL A 160 8.77 26.03 16.01
C VAL A 160 10.21 26.59 16.01
N VAL A 161 10.36 27.91 16.10
CA VAL A 161 11.68 28.57 16.14
C VAL A 161 12.44 28.25 17.44
N ALA A 162 11.77 28.22 18.59
CA ALA A 162 12.37 27.90 19.88
C ALA A 162 12.88 26.44 19.94
N VAL A 163 12.16 25.51 19.32
CA VAL A 163 12.57 24.10 19.24
C VAL A 163 13.73 23.92 18.26
N ALA A 164 13.69 24.58 17.10
CA ALA A 164 14.79 24.54 16.13
C ALA A 164 16.10 25.12 16.69
N THR A 165 16.02 26.22 17.46
CA THR A 165 17.19 26.87 18.06
C THR A 165 17.74 26.13 19.29
N ARG A 166 16.90 25.45 20.08
CA ARG A 166 17.38 24.54 21.15
C ARG A 166 18.16 23.37 20.58
N ARG A 167 17.69 22.78 19.48
CA ARG A 167 18.36 21.65 18.83
C ARG A 167 19.76 21.99 18.32
N GLY A 168 19.94 23.17 17.71
CA GLY A 168 21.27 23.63 17.29
C GLY A 168 22.24 23.91 18.45
N ARG A 169 21.72 24.19 19.65
CA ARG A 169 22.52 24.39 20.87
C ARG A 169 22.94 23.05 21.51
N ASP A 170 22.08 22.03 21.45
CA ASP A 170 22.38 20.71 22.01
C ASP A 170 23.37 19.94 21.12
N GLU A 171 23.25 20.06 19.79
CA GLU A 171 24.19 19.45 18.82
C GLU A 171 25.60 20.09 18.88
N SER A 172 25.70 21.39 19.22
CA SER A 172 26.99 22.07 19.41
C SER A 172 27.63 21.84 20.79
N SER A 173 26.86 21.35 21.77
CA SER A 173 27.35 21.01 23.11
C SER A 173 27.85 19.56 23.20
N ALA A 174 27.38 18.67 22.32
CA ALA A 174 27.77 17.25 22.25
C ALA A 174 29.06 17.01 21.43
N THR A 175 29.63 18.04 20.81
CA THR A 175 30.82 17.97 19.95
C THR A 175 32.06 18.66 20.54
N ARG A 176 32.06 18.95 21.86
CA ARG A 176 33.23 19.42 22.61
C ARG A 176 33.73 18.38 23.60
#